data_AF-A0A9D7MBS8-F1
#
_entry.id   AF-A0A9D7MBS8-F1
#
_cell.length_a   1.000
_cell.length_b   1.000
_cell.length_c   1.000
_cell.angle_alpha   90.00
_cell.angle_beta   90.00
_cell.angle_gamma   90.00
#
_symmetry.space_group_name_H-M   'P 1'
#
loop_
_entity.id
_entity.type
_entity.pdbx_description
1 polymer ?
#
loop_
_entity_poly.entity_id
_entity_poly.type
_entity_poly.pdbx_seq_one_letter_code
_entity_poly.pdbx_strand_id
1 'polypeptide(L)'
;MRRGDLDAAEVLIEQSIAAKRSLDDGYGLAIALYTRGLIAAERNDKPSALKWLLEARSIAETVQEQLVIDEINSAISTLAH
;
A
#
# COMPACT_ATOMS: atom_id res chain seq x y z
N MET A 1 4.21 15.25 -6.27
CA MET A 1 5.52 14.99 -5.62
C MET A 1 6.61 15.04 -6.69
N ARG A 2 7.84 15.44 -6.37
CA ARG A 2 8.94 15.33 -7.35
C ARG A 2 9.44 13.89 -7.35
N ARG A 3 9.94 13.41 -8.50
CA ARG A 3 10.33 12.00 -8.68
C ARG A 3 11.34 11.51 -7.62
N GLY A 4 12.28 12.38 -7.19
CA GLY A 4 13.23 12.07 -6.12
C GLY A 4 12.62 11.94 -4.71
N ASP A 5 11.49 12.60 -4.44
CA ASP A 5 10.79 12.44 -3.15
C ASP A 5 10.10 11.07 -3.07
N LEU A 6 9.64 10.54 -4.22
CA LEU A 6 9.03 9.21 -4.34
C LEU A 6 10.07 8.10 -4.16
N ASP A 7 11.28 8.29 -4.69
CA ASP A 7 12.37 7.32 -4.54
C ASP A 7 12.80 7.19 -3.07
N ALA A 8 12.90 8.31 -2.36
CA ALA A 8 13.15 8.32 -0.92
C ALA A 8 12.00 7.68 -0.12
N ALA A 9 10.74 7.94 -0.52
CA ALA A 9 9.57 7.35 0.11
C ALA A 9 9.53 5.82 -0.07
N GLU A 10 9.92 5.30 -1.22
CA GLU A 10 9.98 3.85 -1.47
C GLU A 10 10.94 3.14 -0.53
N VAL A 11 12.15 3.69 -0.31
CA VAL A 11 13.13 3.10 0.61
C VAL A 11 12.58 3.05 2.04
N LEU A 12 11.93 4.13 2.49
CA LEU A 12 11.32 4.18 3.83
C LEU A 12 10.15 3.21 3.95
N ILE A 13 9.33 3.10 2.92
CA ILE A 13 8.18 2.17 2.88
C ILE A 13 8.68 0.71 2.89
N GLU A 14 9.75 0.39 2.17
CA GLU A 14 10.35 -0.93 2.19
C GLU A 14 10.87 -1.34 3.57
N GLN A 15 11.56 -0.42 4.24
CA GLN A 15 12.01 -0.62 5.62
C GLN A 15 10.82 -0.78 6.57
N SER A 16 9.77 0.01 6.41
CA SER A 16 8.53 -0.10 7.19
C SER A 16 7.87 -1.46 6.97
N ILE A 17 7.69 -1.90 5.73
CA ILE A 17 7.12 -3.22 5.40
C ILE A 17 7.94 -4.34 6.07
N ALA A 18 9.27 -4.28 5.97
CA ALA A 18 10.14 -5.29 6.59
C ALA A 18 9.98 -5.30 8.11
N ALA A 19 10.02 -4.13 8.76
CA ALA A 19 9.85 -4.02 10.20
C ALA A 19 8.47 -4.50 10.66
N LYS A 20 7.40 -4.10 9.98
CA LYS A 20 6.01 -4.47 10.32
C LYS A 20 5.76 -5.97 10.13
N ARG A 21 6.34 -6.59 9.11
CA ARG A 21 6.35 -8.06 8.96
C ARG A 21 7.08 -8.75 10.10
N SER A 22 8.25 -8.25 10.51
CA SER A 22 9.00 -8.84 11.64
C SER A 22 8.31 -8.68 12.99
N LEU A 23 7.48 -7.63 13.14
CA LEU A 23 6.71 -7.35 14.35
C LEU A 23 5.33 -8.00 14.35
N ASP A 24 4.96 -8.73 13.30
CA ASP A 24 3.60 -9.28 13.10
C ASP A 24 2.49 -8.21 13.19
N ASP A 25 2.83 -6.96 12.82
CA ASP A 25 1.91 -5.82 12.82
C ASP A 25 1.18 -5.76 11.48
N GLY A 26 0.10 -6.53 11.37
CA GLY A 26 -0.72 -6.60 10.16
C GLY A 26 -1.38 -5.27 9.79
N TYR A 27 -1.82 -4.47 10.77
CA TYR A 27 -2.42 -3.15 10.50
C TYR A 27 -1.39 -2.20 9.87
N GLY A 28 -0.21 -2.07 10.50
CA GLY A 28 0.86 -1.24 9.97
C GLY A 28 1.39 -1.74 8.63
N LEU A 29 1.40 -3.05 8.41
CA LEU A 29 1.78 -3.65 7.13
C LEU A 29 0.76 -3.32 6.02
N ALA A 30 -0.54 -3.40 6.30
CA ALA A 30 -1.59 -3.05 5.35
C ALA A 30 -1.48 -1.58 4.90
N ILE A 31 -1.27 -0.65 5.85
CA ILE A 31 -1.08 0.78 5.54
C ILE A 31 0.16 1.03 4.70
N ALA A 32 1.28 0.37 5.04
CA ALA A 32 2.53 0.54 4.29
C ALA A 32 2.40 0.04 2.83
N LEU A 33 1.72 -1.09 2.63
CA LEU A 33 1.43 -1.62 1.30
C LEU A 33 0.42 -0.77 0.53
N TYR A 34 -0.61 -0.25 1.18
CA TYR A 34 -1.55 0.71 0.59
C TYR A 34 -0.81 1.94 0.07
N THR A 35 0.06 2.53 0.89
CA THR A 35 0.87 3.70 0.53
C THR A 35 1.80 3.40 -0.65
N ARG A 36 2.41 2.20 -0.68
CA ARG A 36 3.20 1.74 -1.84
C ARG A 36 2.38 1.66 -3.12
N GLY A 37 1.14 1.18 -3.01
CA GLY A 37 0.19 1.13 -4.12
C GLY A 37 -0.13 2.52 -4.69
N LEU A 38 -0.35 3.50 -3.82
CA LEU A 38 -0.58 4.88 -4.24
C LEU A 38 0.63 5.51 -4.95
N ILE A 39 1.85 5.25 -4.46
CA ILE A 39 3.07 5.75 -5.14
C ILE A 39 3.22 5.13 -6.53
N ALA A 40 2.94 3.84 -6.68
CA ALA A 40 2.94 3.19 -8.00
C ALA A 40 1.88 3.80 -8.94
N ALA A 41 0.69 4.13 -8.41
CA ALA A 41 -0.35 4.82 -9.15
C ALA A 41 0.10 6.21 -9.63
N GLU A 42 0.72 7.00 -8.75
CA GLU A 42 1.31 8.31 -9.07
C GLU A 42 2.41 8.23 -10.13
N ARG A 43 3.11 7.09 -10.21
CA ARG A 43 4.11 6.80 -11.25
C ARG A 43 3.52 6.25 -12.55
N ASN A 44 2.19 6.18 -12.68
CA ASN A 44 1.47 5.53 -13.77
C ASN A 44 1.74 4.02 -13.92
N ASP A 45 2.29 3.37 -12.88
CA ASP A 45 2.45 1.91 -12.83
C ASP A 45 1.19 1.27 -12.22
N LYS A 46 0.10 1.26 -13.01
CA LYS A 46 -1.17 0.64 -12.62
C LYS A 46 -1.02 -0.83 -12.21
N PRO A 47 -0.25 -1.69 -12.93
CA PRO A 47 -0.06 -3.08 -12.53
C PRO A 47 0.56 -3.24 -11.15
N SER A 48 1.64 -2.50 -10.84
CA SER A 48 2.26 -2.57 -9.52
C SER A 48 1.35 -1.99 -8.44
N ALA A 49 0.62 -0.91 -8.74
CA ALA A 49 -0.35 -0.32 -7.82
C ALA A 49 -1.41 -1.32 -7.37
N LEU A 50 -2.06 -2.00 -8.35
CA LEU A 50 -3.08 -3.00 -8.07
C LEU A 50 -2.52 -4.18 -7.26
N LYS A 51 -1.31 -4.64 -7.58
CA LYS A 51 -0.66 -5.72 -6.83
C LYS A 51 -0.53 -5.37 -5.35
N TRP A 52 -0.01 -4.18 -5.03
CA TRP A 52 0.21 -3.78 -3.65
C TRP A 52 -1.10 -3.50 -2.90
N LEU A 53 -2.09 -2.91 -3.58
CA LEU A 53 -3.41 -2.68 -3.00
C LEU A 53 -4.14 -3.99 -2.67
N LEU A 54 -4.06 -5.00 -3.54
CA LEU A 54 -4.66 -6.32 -3.27
C LEU A 54 -3.97 -7.04 -2.10
N GLU A 55 -2.65 -6.95 -1.98
CA GLU A 55 -1.92 -7.50 -0.84
C GLU A 55 -2.29 -6.78 0.47
N ALA A 56 -2.37 -5.45 0.45
CA ALA A 56 -2.82 -4.64 1.58
C ALA A 56 -4.24 -5.03 2.03
N ARG A 57 -5.15 -5.25 1.07
CA ARG A 57 -6.54 -5.64 1.33
C ARG A 57 -6.60 -6.98 2.05
N SER A 58 -5.86 -7.97 1.55
CA SER A 58 -5.82 -9.29 2.15
C SER A 58 -5.34 -9.24 3.60
N ILE A 59 -4.33 -8.42 3.91
CA ILE A 59 -3.84 -8.26 5.27
C ILE A 59 -4.86 -7.51 6.14
N ALA A 60 -5.46 -6.43 5.62
CA ALA A 60 -6.50 -5.69 6.34
C ALA A 60 -7.72 -6.57 6.68
N GLU A 61 -8.08 -7.52 5.81
CA GLU A 61 -9.11 -8.53 6.08
C GLU A 61 -8.71 -9.46 7.24
N THR A 62 -7.44 -9.84 7.35
CA THR A 62 -6.96 -10.68 8.47
C THR A 62 -6.98 -9.96 9.81
N VAL A 63 -6.70 -8.65 9.82
CA VAL A 63 -6.72 -7.84 11.05
C VAL A 63 -8.09 -7.19 11.34
N GLN A 64 -9.09 -7.46 10.50
CA GLN A 64 -10.48 -6.96 10.63
C GLN A 64 -10.61 -5.43 10.64
N GLU A 65 -9.74 -4.75 9.89
CA GLU A 65 -9.64 -3.29 9.86
C GLU A 65 -10.47 -2.69 8.71
N GLN A 66 -11.76 -2.46 8.97
CA GLN A 66 -12.73 -2.06 7.95
C GLN A 66 -12.40 -0.71 7.29
N LEU A 67 -11.91 0.26 8.06
CA LEU A 67 -11.55 1.58 7.51
C LEU A 67 -10.46 1.47 6.44
N VAL A 68 -9.44 0.64 6.69
CA VAL A 68 -8.33 0.42 5.76
C VAL A 68 -8.83 -0.31 4.51
N ILE A 69 -9.73 -1.27 4.66
CA ILE A 69 -10.35 -1.99 3.53
C ILE A 69 -11.12 -1.02 2.62
N ASP A 70 -11.87 -0.09 3.20
CA ASP A 70 -12.67 0.88 2.43
C ASP A 70 -11.79 1.84 1.63
N GLU A 71 -10.71 2.36 2.23
CA GLU A 71 -9.73 3.20 1.53
C GLU A 71 -9.03 2.46 0.38
N ILE A 72 -8.67 1.19 0.60
CA ILE A 72 -8.06 0.34 -0.43
C ILE A 72 -9.03 0.09 -1.58
N ASN A 73 -10.30 -0.23 -1.28
CA ASN A 73 -11.32 -0.47 -2.31
C ASN A 73 -11.58 0.79 -3.15
N SER A 74 -11.59 1.97 -2.52
CA SER A 74 -11.70 3.24 -3.23
C SER A 74 -10.56 3.42 -4.22
N ALA A 75 -9.31 3.19 -3.79
CA ALA A 75 -8.14 3.31 -4.65
C ALA A 75 -8.14 2.29 -5.81
N ILE A 76 -8.52 1.04 -5.57
CA ILE A 76 -8.64 0.01 -6.61
C ILE A 76 -9.69 0.42 -7.65
N SER A 77 -10.84 0.92 -7.21
CA SER A 77 -11.92 1.39 -8.10
C SER A 77 -11.44 2.53 -9.01
N THR A 78 -10.69 3.49 -8.47
CA THR A 78 -10.10 4.59 -9.25
C THR A 78 -9.11 4.09 -10.32
N LEU A 79 -8.33 3.05 -10.03
CA LEU A 79 -7.35 2.49 -10.97
C LEU A 79 -7.97 1.63 -12.08
N ALA A 80 -9.13 1.04 -11.79
CA ALA A 80 -9.89 0.19 -12.72
C ALA A 80 -10.67 0.97 -13.78
N HIS A 81 -10.83 2.29 -13.62
CA HIS A 81 -11.34 3.22 -14.64
C HIS A 81 -10.19 3.85 -15.45
#